data_AF-A0A8T6IZH6-F1
#
_entry.id   AF-A0A8T6IZH6-F1
#
_cell.length_a   1.000
_cell.length_b   1.000
_cell.length_c   1.000
_cell.angle_alpha   90.00
_cell.angle_beta   90.00
_cell.angle_gamma   90.00
#
_symmetry.space_group_name_H-M   'P 1'
#
loop_
_entity.id
_entity.type
_entity.pdbx_description
1 polymer ?
#
loop_
_entity_poly.entity_id
_entity_poly.type
_entity_poly.pdbx_seq_one_letter_code
_entity_poly.pdbx_strand_id
1 'polypeptide(L)'
;MARGIGVAPGRLLDPLQIRRRYRACGLLRFESSLSLRGRVRVGENCNSRNNLNFKETLRTLPMVASTFSTLQDNSAHGEDNLLTRDLGNGDFLDVVMDGVTGHGGAEASRELAEALAESNADTIEEIAATVNDVNNEFFGVGGGRFLLTTVSVALYRGGRLHVAAAGDSPIIHVTPDSHDRLCGRLGGFLHVGVARAVGAAGTLGEMVRRDINIEPGARIVLATDGVTDNMDAAELAEIVRSAATPEEATGRIEEIIAGRLVEGRVPEKLGVRFRYDDRTAIVRFFD
;
A
#
# COMPACT_ATOMS: atom_id res chain seq x y z
N MET A 1 -23.54 60.37 0.05
CA MET A 1 -22.66 60.05 -1.09
C MET A 1 -21.29 59.70 -0.55
N ALA A 2 -21.01 58.40 -0.38
CA ALA A 2 -19.73 57.91 0.14
C ALA A 2 -18.78 57.63 -1.03
N ARG A 3 -17.54 58.13 -0.96
CA ARG A 3 -16.46 57.86 -1.93
C ARG A 3 -15.71 56.61 -1.47
N GLY A 4 -15.73 55.57 -2.32
CA GLY A 4 -14.94 54.35 -2.14
C GLY A 4 -13.51 54.50 -2.70
N ILE A 5 -12.54 53.97 -1.96
CA ILE A 5 -11.13 53.84 -2.33
C ILE A 5 -10.99 52.57 -3.16
N GLY A 6 -10.43 52.69 -4.37
CA GLY A 6 -10.16 51.55 -5.25
C GLY A 6 -8.89 50.79 -4.85
N VAL A 7 -8.98 49.47 -4.83
CA VAL A 7 -7.84 48.54 -4.71
C VAL A 7 -7.78 47.72 -6.00
N ALA A 8 -6.62 47.72 -6.64
CA ALA A 8 -6.33 46.97 -7.86
C ALA A 8 -6.29 45.45 -7.62
N PRO A 9 -6.58 44.61 -8.63
CA PRO A 9 -6.53 43.16 -8.49
C PRO A 9 -5.08 42.67 -8.38
N GLY A 10 -4.79 41.94 -7.30
CA GLY A 10 -3.52 41.27 -7.08
C GLY A 10 -3.33 40.11 -8.06
N ARG A 11 -2.14 40.05 -8.67
CA ARG A 11 -1.68 38.94 -9.51
C ARG A 11 -1.65 37.65 -8.69
N LEU A 12 -2.27 36.58 -9.19
CA LEU A 12 -2.00 35.22 -8.72
C LEU A 12 -0.51 34.91 -8.93
N LEU A 13 0.16 34.48 -7.88
CA LEU A 13 1.51 33.93 -7.98
C LEU A 13 1.42 32.44 -8.35
N ASP A 14 2.31 32.05 -9.26
CA ASP A 14 2.54 30.69 -9.75
C ASP A 14 2.89 29.72 -8.59
N PRO A 15 2.22 28.55 -8.46
CA PRO A 15 2.49 27.53 -7.44
C PRO A 15 3.95 27.04 -7.39
N LEU A 16 4.70 27.16 -8.49
CA LEU A 16 6.11 26.74 -8.57
C LEU A 16 7.07 27.61 -7.74
N GLN A 17 6.67 28.81 -7.32
CA GLN A 17 7.52 29.73 -6.53
C GLN A 17 7.49 29.44 -5.02
N ILE A 18 6.51 28.68 -4.51
CA ILE A 18 6.38 28.41 -3.07
C ILE A 18 7.33 27.29 -2.60
N ARG A 19 7.70 26.35 -3.49
CA ARG A 19 8.57 25.20 -3.14
C ARG A 19 10.06 25.54 -2.94
N ARG A 20 10.55 26.73 -3.32
CA ARG A 20 11.98 27.11 -3.13
C ARG A 20 12.33 27.76 -1.80
N ARG A 21 11.36 28.06 -0.92
CA ARG A 21 11.64 28.78 0.35
C ARG A 21 11.69 27.92 1.61
N TYR A 22 11.34 26.64 1.56
CA TYR A 22 11.26 25.79 2.76
C TYR A 22 12.38 24.76 2.95
N ARG A 23 13.44 24.77 2.11
CA ARG A 23 14.66 23.93 2.31
C ARG A 23 15.86 24.69 2.89
N ALA A 24 15.63 25.71 3.71
CA ALA A 24 16.71 26.41 4.41
C ALA A 24 16.25 26.96 5.77
N CYS A 25 16.19 26.10 6.79
CA CYS A 25 16.47 26.51 8.18
C CYS A 25 16.66 25.25 9.04
N GLY A 26 17.93 24.90 9.27
CA GLY A 26 18.33 23.95 10.29
C GLY A 26 18.43 24.60 11.67
N LEU A 27 18.49 23.73 12.68
CA LEU A 27 18.81 24.00 14.09
C LEU A 27 17.87 24.96 14.85
N LEU A 28 16.98 24.38 15.66
CA LEU A 28 16.62 24.97 16.95
C LEU A 28 16.82 23.92 18.06
N ARG A 29 17.93 24.09 18.79
CA ARG A 29 18.15 23.50 20.12
C ARG A 29 17.16 24.15 21.09
N PHE A 30 16.45 23.35 21.86
CA PHE A 30 15.80 23.79 23.08
C PHE A 30 16.57 23.21 24.27
N GLU A 31 17.42 24.02 24.89
CA GLU A 31 17.82 23.83 26.28
C GLU A 31 16.72 24.43 27.16
N SER A 32 16.20 23.64 28.10
CA SER A 32 15.57 24.21 29.28
C SER A 32 15.98 23.41 30.51
N SER A 33 16.67 24.14 31.39
CA SER A 33 17.17 23.70 32.69
C SER A 33 16.03 23.61 33.69
N LEU A 34 15.91 22.47 34.39
CA LEU A 34 15.31 22.45 35.72
C LEU A 34 16.08 21.50 36.63
N SER A 35 16.74 22.10 37.61
CA SER A 35 17.47 21.45 38.68
C SER A 35 16.46 20.98 39.74
N LEU A 36 16.56 19.72 40.16
CA LEU A 36 16.07 19.30 41.47
C LEU A 36 17.03 18.26 42.06
N ARG A 37 17.62 18.65 43.18
CA ARG A 37 18.58 17.92 43.99
C ARG A 37 17.90 16.72 44.66
N GLY A 38 18.49 15.54 44.53
CA GLY A 38 18.18 14.37 45.34
C GLY A 38 19.41 13.49 45.52
N ARG A 39 20.09 13.62 46.67
CA ARG A 39 21.16 12.70 47.12
C ARG A 39 20.56 11.32 47.38
N VAL A 40 21.11 10.28 46.76
CA VAL A 40 21.04 8.91 47.29
C VAL A 40 22.44 8.28 47.22
N ARG A 41 22.80 7.62 48.31
CA ARG A 41 24.13 7.15 48.68
C ARG A 41 24.60 5.98 47.82
N VAL A 42 25.91 5.98 47.54
CA VAL A 42 26.68 4.83 47.09
C VAL A 42 26.73 3.79 48.21
N GLY A 43 26.34 2.56 47.89
CA GLY A 43 26.52 1.38 48.74
C GLY A 43 26.99 0.23 47.87
N GLU A 44 28.21 -0.25 48.14
CA GLU A 44 28.86 -1.35 47.45
C GLU A 44 28.21 -2.71 47.79
N ASN A 45 28.36 -3.64 46.83
CA ASN A 45 28.43 -5.09 46.96
C ASN A 45 27.23 -5.85 47.55
N CYS A 46 26.59 -6.65 46.67
CA CYS A 46 26.30 -8.04 46.99
C CYS A 46 26.26 -8.89 45.70
N ASN A 47 27.20 -9.82 45.63
CA ASN A 47 27.39 -10.81 44.59
C ASN A 47 26.47 -12.00 44.90
N SER A 48 25.45 -12.27 44.09
CA SER A 48 24.77 -13.57 44.10
C SER A 48 24.21 -13.91 42.73
N ARG A 49 24.93 -14.82 42.08
CA ARG A 49 24.49 -15.81 41.10
C ARG A 49 22.97 -15.89 40.93
N ASN A 50 22.50 -15.64 39.72
CA ASN A 50 21.49 -16.47 39.07
C ASN A 50 21.68 -16.39 37.56
N ASN A 51 22.38 -17.40 37.04
CA ASN A 51 22.37 -17.78 35.63
C ASN A 51 20.95 -18.19 35.26
N LEU A 52 20.17 -17.28 34.70
CA LEU A 52 19.08 -17.64 33.81
C LEU A 52 19.44 -17.09 32.44
N ASN A 53 20.05 -17.99 31.68
CA ASN A 53 20.44 -17.82 30.30
C ASN A 53 19.15 -17.70 29.48
N PHE A 54 18.59 -16.49 29.38
CA PHE A 54 17.54 -16.15 28.42
C PHE A 54 18.17 -16.08 27.03
N LYS A 55 18.60 -17.24 26.52
CA LYS A 55 18.67 -17.47 25.08
C LYS A 55 17.30 -17.98 24.67
N GLU A 56 16.34 -17.08 24.61
CA GLU A 56 15.26 -17.26 23.64
C GLU A 56 15.95 -17.32 22.29
N THR A 57 16.13 -18.54 21.82
CA THR A 57 16.52 -18.79 20.45
C THR A 57 15.31 -18.35 19.67
N LEU A 58 15.33 -17.12 19.15
CA LEU A 58 14.46 -16.71 18.05
C LEU A 58 14.64 -17.81 17.02
N ARG A 59 13.68 -18.75 17.00
CA ARG A 59 13.57 -19.70 15.91
C ARG A 59 13.20 -18.82 14.73
N THR A 60 14.21 -18.43 13.96
CA THR A 60 14.01 -17.97 12.60
C THR A 60 13.17 -19.05 11.94
N LEU A 61 11.91 -18.72 11.67
CA LEU A 61 11.08 -19.58 10.84
C LEU A 61 11.84 -19.77 9.52
N PRO A 62 11.85 -20.99 8.97
CA PRO A 62 12.52 -21.23 7.70
C PRO A 62 11.95 -20.25 6.66
N MET A 63 12.83 -19.44 6.08
CA MET A 63 12.48 -18.50 5.03
C MET A 63 12.08 -19.28 3.79
N VAL A 64 10.91 -18.96 3.24
CA VAL A 64 10.40 -19.59 2.02
C VAL A 64 10.87 -18.77 0.84
N ALA A 65 11.55 -19.40 -0.12
CA ALA A 65 11.98 -18.70 -1.33
C ALA A 65 10.74 -18.27 -2.13
N SER A 66 10.83 -17.18 -2.89
CA SER A 66 9.71 -16.74 -3.71
C SER A 66 10.15 -16.11 -5.03
N THR A 67 9.28 -16.21 -6.03
CA THR A 67 9.39 -15.56 -7.33
C THR A 67 8.12 -14.78 -7.61
N PHE A 68 8.19 -13.73 -8.44
CA PHE A 68 7.04 -12.90 -8.75
C PHE A 68 7.05 -12.38 -10.18
N SER A 69 5.85 -12.05 -10.66
CA SER A 69 5.63 -11.34 -11.92
C SER A 69 4.62 -10.22 -11.69
N THR A 70 4.69 -9.19 -12.52
CA THR A 70 3.81 -8.03 -12.47
C THR A 70 3.02 -7.89 -13.77
N LEU A 71 1.75 -7.52 -13.65
CA LEU A 71 0.92 -7.02 -14.73
C LEU A 71 0.66 -5.54 -14.46
N GLN A 72 0.90 -4.69 -15.46
CA GLN A 72 0.49 -3.28 -15.40
C GLN A 72 0.09 -2.82 -16.79
N ASP A 73 -1.19 -2.55 -16.98
CA ASP A 73 -1.72 -1.85 -18.13
C ASP A 73 -2.53 -0.63 -17.69
N ASN A 74 -1.93 0.53 -17.95
CA ASN A 74 -2.44 1.85 -17.61
C ASN A 74 -3.08 2.55 -18.82
N SER A 75 -3.55 1.80 -19.82
CA SER A 75 -4.11 2.33 -21.06
C SER A 75 -5.53 2.92 -20.93
N ALA A 76 -6.21 2.73 -19.79
CA ALA A 76 -7.54 3.26 -19.59
C ALA A 76 -7.53 4.69 -19.02
N HIS A 77 -6.88 4.87 -17.87
CA HIS A 77 -6.86 6.13 -17.14
C HIS A 77 -5.44 6.58 -16.79
N GLY A 78 -4.51 5.64 -16.65
CA GLY A 78 -3.11 5.92 -16.31
C GLY A 78 -2.88 6.25 -14.84
N GLU A 79 -3.74 5.73 -13.96
CA GLU A 79 -3.86 6.10 -12.56
C GLU A 79 -3.38 5.02 -11.59
N ASP A 80 -3.26 3.77 -12.02
CA ASP A 80 -2.68 2.69 -11.22
C ASP A 80 -1.16 2.80 -11.07
N ASN A 81 -0.64 2.28 -9.95
CA ASN A 81 0.80 2.14 -9.73
C ASN A 81 1.14 0.89 -8.90
N LEU A 82 2.39 0.45 -8.97
CA LEU A 82 2.91 -0.67 -8.18
C LEU A 82 4.33 -0.40 -7.68
N LEU A 83 4.71 -1.07 -6.61
CA LEU A 83 6.07 -1.07 -6.07
C LEU A 83 6.43 -2.48 -5.59
N THR A 84 7.55 -3.02 -6.07
CA THR A 84 8.18 -4.20 -5.47
C THR A 84 9.60 -3.84 -5.03
N ARG A 85 9.96 -4.22 -3.80
CA ARG A 85 11.30 -4.02 -3.24
C ARG A 85 11.81 -5.31 -2.60
N ASP A 86 12.99 -5.73 -3.04
CA ASP A 86 13.77 -6.77 -2.37
C ASP A 86 14.43 -6.17 -1.12
N LEU A 87 14.14 -6.75 0.05
CA LEU A 87 14.70 -6.32 1.33
C LEU A 87 15.90 -7.19 1.75
N GLY A 88 16.28 -8.18 0.93
CA GLY A 88 17.34 -9.13 1.17
C GLY A 88 16.88 -10.34 1.99
N ASN A 89 17.65 -11.43 1.92
CA ASN A 89 17.37 -12.69 2.63
C ASN A 89 15.99 -13.31 2.33
N GLY A 90 15.41 -13.00 1.17
CA GLY A 90 14.06 -13.45 0.79
C GLY A 90 12.93 -12.59 1.35
N ASP A 91 13.23 -11.57 2.14
CA ASP A 91 12.25 -10.56 2.58
C ASP A 91 11.90 -9.63 1.41
N PHE A 92 10.65 -9.19 1.32
CA PHE A 92 10.20 -8.29 0.26
C PHE A 92 9.05 -7.39 0.70
N LEU A 93 8.85 -6.32 -0.05
CA LEU A 93 7.68 -5.44 -0.01
C LEU A 93 7.03 -5.38 -1.40
N ASP A 94 5.78 -5.80 -1.51
CA ASP A 94 4.95 -5.63 -2.70
C ASP A 94 3.78 -4.69 -2.37
N VAL A 95 3.49 -3.76 -3.27
CA VAL A 95 2.42 -2.77 -3.12
C VAL A 95 1.73 -2.55 -4.45
N VAL A 96 0.39 -2.51 -4.44
CA VAL A 96 -0.41 -1.96 -5.55
C VAL A 96 -1.22 -0.77 -5.05
N MET A 97 -1.40 0.20 -5.93
CA MET A 97 -2.13 1.44 -5.69
C MET A 97 -3.05 1.69 -6.87
N ASP A 98 -4.29 2.00 -6.57
CA ASP A 98 -5.34 2.28 -7.55
C ASP A 98 -5.72 3.76 -7.42
N GLY A 99 -5.42 4.55 -8.44
CA GLY A 99 -5.67 5.99 -8.42
C GLY A 99 -7.12 6.29 -8.77
N VAL A 100 -7.84 7.05 -7.95
CA VAL A 100 -9.28 7.28 -8.19
C VAL A 100 -9.49 8.22 -9.38
N THR A 101 -10.24 7.73 -10.38
CA THR A 101 -10.46 8.45 -11.64
C THR A 101 -11.16 9.78 -11.53
N GLY A 102 -10.54 10.79 -12.14
CA GLY A 102 -11.03 12.17 -12.12
C GLY A 102 -10.77 12.90 -10.79
N HIS A 103 -10.08 12.25 -9.86
CA HIS A 103 -9.74 12.78 -8.55
C HIS A 103 -8.23 12.93 -8.35
N GLY A 104 -7.45 13.06 -9.44
CA GLY A 104 -5.99 13.17 -9.38
C GLY A 104 -5.32 11.84 -8.99
N GLY A 105 -5.92 10.72 -9.39
CA GLY A 105 -5.46 9.37 -9.06
C GLY A 105 -4.01 9.10 -9.49
N ALA A 106 -3.65 9.47 -10.71
CA ALA A 106 -2.30 9.28 -11.25
C ALA A 106 -1.21 10.01 -10.45
N GLU A 107 -1.52 11.21 -9.95
CA GLU A 107 -0.58 11.95 -9.10
C GLU A 107 -0.50 11.29 -7.71
N ALA A 108 -1.64 10.91 -7.14
CA ALA A 108 -1.71 10.28 -5.82
C ALA A 108 -0.98 8.93 -5.75
N SER A 109 -1.26 8.02 -6.68
CA SER A 109 -0.64 6.68 -6.70
C SER A 109 0.86 6.78 -6.95
N ARG A 110 1.32 7.70 -7.82
CA ARG A 110 2.73 7.98 -8.06
C ARG A 110 3.44 8.54 -6.83
N GLU A 111 2.89 9.58 -6.20
CA GLU A 111 3.54 10.20 -5.04
C GLU A 111 3.58 9.26 -3.83
N LEU A 112 2.55 8.42 -3.65
CA LEU A 112 2.58 7.38 -2.62
C LEU A 112 3.64 6.30 -2.93
N ALA A 113 3.75 5.87 -4.20
CA ALA A 113 4.79 4.93 -4.61
C ALA A 113 6.20 5.49 -4.36
N GLU A 114 6.43 6.75 -4.73
CA GLU A 114 7.70 7.46 -4.50
C GLU A 114 8.01 7.57 -3.00
N ALA A 115 7.05 7.97 -2.18
CA ALA A 115 7.21 8.06 -0.73
C ALA A 115 7.56 6.70 -0.09
N LEU A 116 6.90 5.62 -0.51
CA LEU A 116 7.20 4.27 -0.03
C LEU A 116 8.57 3.77 -0.50
N ALA A 117 8.95 4.07 -1.74
CA ALA A 117 10.26 3.70 -2.29
C ALA A 117 11.41 4.43 -1.58
N GLU A 118 11.22 5.71 -1.25
CA GLU A 118 12.20 6.52 -0.51
C GLU A 118 12.19 6.22 1.00
N SER A 119 11.06 5.76 1.55
CA SER A 119 11.00 5.33 2.94
C SER A 119 11.85 4.08 3.11
N ASN A 120 12.83 4.10 4.03
CA ASN A 120 13.50 2.88 4.46
C ASN A 120 12.59 2.03 5.37
N ALA A 121 11.26 2.14 5.22
CA ALA A 121 10.26 1.50 6.05
C ALA A 121 10.33 -0.01 5.87
N ASP A 122 10.55 -0.72 6.96
CA ASP A 122 10.94 -2.12 6.94
C ASP A 122 10.03 -3.00 7.83
N THR A 123 9.08 -2.35 8.51
CA THR A 123 7.95 -2.92 9.26
C THR A 123 6.61 -2.41 8.72
N ILE A 124 5.53 -3.13 9.04
CA ILE A 124 4.18 -2.73 8.62
C ILE A 124 3.73 -1.43 9.33
N GLU A 125 4.25 -1.17 10.53
CA GLU A 125 4.03 0.07 11.28
C GLU A 125 4.66 1.28 10.60
N GLU A 126 5.90 1.16 10.12
CA GLU A 126 6.59 2.23 9.40
C GLU A 126 5.98 2.48 8.02
N ILE A 127 5.54 1.42 7.33
CA ILE A 127 4.79 1.54 6.07
C ILE A 127 3.48 2.29 6.34
N ALA A 128 2.71 1.88 7.36
CA ALA A 128 1.48 2.57 7.72
C ALA A 128 1.71 4.02 8.17
N ALA A 129 2.83 4.32 8.83
CA ALA A 129 3.20 5.70 9.16
C ALA A 129 3.45 6.52 7.89
N THR A 130 4.19 5.97 6.93
CA THR A 130 4.45 6.61 5.62
C THR A 130 3.14 6.88 4.87
N VAL A 131 2.24 5.90 4.81
CA VAL A 131 0.91 6.05 4.19
C VAL A 131 0.09 7.14 4.91
N ASN A 132 0.17 7.23 6.24
CA ASN A 132 -0.51 8.27 7.02
C ASN A 132 0.05 9.68 6.76
N ASP A 133 1.37 9.81 6.64
CA ASP A 133 2.01 11.09 6.32
C ASP A 133 1.57 11.58 4.93
N VAL A 134 1.58 10.69 3.94
CA VAL A 134 1.09 10.97 2.58
C VAL A 134 -0.42 11.29 2.61
N ASN A 135 -1.23 10.55 3.38
CA ASN A 135 -2.65 10.86 3.55
C ASN A 135 -2.88 12.29 4.04
N ASN A 136 -2.10 12.74 5.02
CA ASN A 136 -2.23 14.08 5.59
C ASN A 136 -1.86 15.15 4.57
N GLU A 137 -0.83 14.92 3.74
CA GLU A 137 -0.47 15.80 2.64
C GLU A 137 -1.58 15.85 1.58
N PHE A 138 -2.04 14.69 1.10
CA PHE A 138 -3.10 14.58 0.09
C PHE A 138 -4.39 15.23 0.57
N PHE A 139 -4.80 14.99 1.81
CA PHE A 139 -5.99 15.64 2.36
C PHE A 139 -5.79 17.15 2.52
N GLY A 140 -4.60 17.59 2.94
CA GLY A 140 -4.29 19.02 3.09
C GLY A 140 -4.37 19.80 1.77
N VAL A 141 -3.98 19.17 0.67
CA VAL A 141 -4.02 19.76 -0.68
C VAL A 141 -5.38 19.55 -1.35
N GLY A 142 -5.90 18.32 -1.33
CA GLY A 142 -7.08 17.88 -2.07
C GLY A 142 -8.40 17.99 -1.32
N GLY A 143 -8.38 18.27 -0.01
CA GLY A 143 -9.57 18.49 0.81
C GLY A 143 -10.53 17.29 0.87
N GLY A 144 -10.03 16.07 0.72
CA GLY A 144 -10.85 14.85 0.65
C GLY A 144 -11.52 14.61 -0.70
N ARG A 145 -11.18 15.39 -1.74
CA ARG A 145 -11.81 15.32 -3.07
C ARG A 145 -10.83 15.12 -4.21
N PHE A 146 -9.55 15.38 -4.00
CA PHE A 146 -8.49 15.19 -4.98
C PHE A 146 -7.29 14.51 -4.29
N LEU A 147 -6.38 14.00 -5.10
CA LEU A 147 -5.25 13.17 -4.68
C LEU A 147 -5.73 11.94 -3.91
N LEU A 148 -6.57 11.14 -4.55
CA LEU A 148 -7.16 9.95 -3.95
C LEU A 148 -6.56 8.69 -4.58
N THR A 149 -6.12 7.76 -3.74
CA THR A 149 -5.64 6.45 -4.18
C THR A 149 -5.91 5.38 -3.12
N THR A 150 -6.00 4.13 -3.53
CA THR A 150 -5.95 2.97 -2.63
C THR A 150 -4.51 2.58 -2.34
N VAL A 151 -4.33 1.67 -1.39
CA VAL A 151 -3.06 0.97 -1.21
C VAL A 151 -3.34 -0.44 -0.67
N SER A 152 -2.68 -1.43 -1.27
CA SER A 152 -2.64 -2.80 -0.78
C SER A 152 -1.19 -3.25 -0.69
N VAL A 153 -0.77 -3.63 0.52
CA VAL A 153 0.62 -3.90 0.90
C VAL A 153 0.76 -5.36 1.33
N ALA A 154 1.81 -6.02 0.85
CA ALA A 154 2.29 -7.30 1.33
C ALA A 154 3.79 -7.19 1.67
N LEU A 155 4.11 -7.27 2.97
CA LEU A 155 5.46 -7.27 3.51
C LEU A 155 5.77 -8.69 4.02
N TYR A 156 6.66 -9.41 3.35
CA TYR A 156 7.18 -10.67 3.88
C TYR A 156 8.48 -10.40 4.61
N ARG A 157 8.49 -10.69 5.92
CA ARG A 157 9.65 -10.46 6.76
C ARG A 157 9.77 -11.50 7.85
N GLY A 158 10.96 -12.08 8.00
CA GLY A 158 11.25 -13.02 9.10
C GLY A 158 10.32 -14.24 9.10
N GLY A 159 9.94 -14.72 7.91
CA GLY A 159 9.09 -15.89 7.71
C GLY A 159 7.59 -15.64 7.86
N ARG A 160 7.16 -14.38 7.99
CA ARG A 160 5.74 -14.01 8.12
C ARG A 160 5.34 -13.02 7.04
N LEU A 161 4.13 -13.19 6.51
CA LEU A 161 3.52 -12.20 5.63
C LEU A 161 2.63 -11.27 6.45
N HIS A 162 2.96 -9.99 6.43
CA HIS A 162 2.18 -8.90 6.97
C HIS A 162 1.46 -8.22 5.82
N VAL A 163 0.14 -8.11 5.91
CA VAL A 163 -0.65 -7.39 4.91
C VAL A 163 -1.32 -6.18 5.52
N ALA A 164 -1.33 -5.07 4.78
CA ALA A 164 -2.07 -3.87 5.14
C ALA A 164 -2.80 -3.28 3.93
N ALA A 165 -3.99 -2.72 4.12
CA ALA A 165 -4.70 -2.08 3.01
C ALA A 165 -5.62 -0.92 3.43
N ALA A 166 -5.76 0.04 2.53
CA ALA A 166 -6.77 1.09 2.55
C ALA A 166 -7.39 1.22 1.15
N GLY A 167 -8.72 1.03 1.05
CA GLY A 167 -9.43 0.93 -0.23
C GLY A 167 -9.99 -0.46 -0.48
N ASP A 168 -10.11 -0.81 -1.75
CA ASP A 168 -10.82 -1.99 -2.25
C ASP A 168 -9.98 -2.96 -3.07
N SER A 169 -8.83 -2.52 -3.60
CA SER A 169 -7.82 -3.35 -4.27
C SER A 169 -7.48 -4.59 -3.42
N PRO A 170 -7.81 -5.82 -3.85
CA PRO A 170 -7.73 -6.99 -2.98
C PRO A 170 -6.33 -7.58 -2.86
N ILE A 171 -6.11 -8.28 -1.74
CA ILE A 171 -5.01 -9.23 -1.57
C ILE A 171 -5.61 -10.62 -1.36
N ILE A 172 -5.22 -11.57 -2.21
CA ILE A 172 -5.72 -12.94 -2.22
C ILE A 172 -4.57 -13.88 -1.91
N HIS A 173 -4.79 -14.72 -0.90
CA HIS A 173 -3.93 -15.86 -0.57
C HIS A 173 -4.49 -17.11 -1.21
N VAL A 174 -3.69 -17.77 -2.04
CA VAL A 174 -4.05 -18.98 -2.77
C VAL A 174 -3.20 -20.14 -2.27
N THR A 175 -3.88 -21.21 -1.90
CA THR A 175 -3.26 -22.48 -1.50
C THR A 175 -3.68 -23.57 -2.50
N PRO A 176 -3.08 -24.78 -2.44
CA PRO A 176 -3.49 -25.88 -3.31
C PRO A 176 -4.99 -26.19 -3.24
N ASP A 177 -5.61 -26.07 -2.05
CA ASP A 177 -6.98 -26.51 -1.82
C ASP A 177 -7.98 -25.37 -1.59
N SER A 178 -7.52 -24.14 -1.36
CA SER A 178 -8.38 -23.00 -1.01
C SER A 178 -7.86 -21.68 -1.54
N HIS A 179 -8.68 -20.63 -1.44
CA HIS A 179 -8.25 -19.25 -1.56
C HIS A 179 -8.98 -18.40 -0.53
N ASP A 180 -8.25 -17.46 0.08
CA ASP A 180 -8.78 -16.53 1.07
C ASP A 180 -8.46 -15.11 0.65
N ARG A 181 -9.46 -14.24 0.74
CA ARG A 181 -9.24 -12.80 0.61
C ARG A 181 -8.79 -12.23 1.96
N LEU A 182 -7.61 -11.63 1.97
CA LEU A 182 -7.03 -11.04 3.17
C LEU A 182 -7.56 -9.61 3.38
N CYS A 183 -7.69 -8.82 2.32
CA CYS A 183 -8.25 -7.48 2.32
C CYS A 183 -8.86 -7.10 0.95
N GLY A 184 -9.47 -5.91 0.88
CA GLY A 184 -10.20 -5.43 -0.30
C GLY A 184 -11.61 -6.00 -0.44
N ARG A 185 -12.48 -5.29 -1.16
CA ARG A 185 -13.83 -5.75 -1.52
C ARG A 185 -13.91 -5.80 -3.04
N LEU A 186 -14.39 -6.90 -3.60
CA LEU A 186 -14.71 -6.97 -5.04
C LEU A 186 -15.91 -6.06 -5.34
N GLY A 187 -15.86 -5.31 -6.45
CA GLY A 187 -16.96 -4.50 -6.95
C GLY A 187 -16.73 -2.98 -6.94
N GLY A 188 -15.49 -2.54 -7.13
CA GLY A 188 -15.08 -1.16 -7.34
C GLY A 188 -15.39 -0.13 -6.23
N PHE A 189 -14.80 1.04 -6.40
CA PHE A 189 -14.78 2.12 -5.40
C PHE A 189 -16.18 2.65 -5.03
N LEU A 190 -17.17 2.45 -5.92
CA LEU A 190 -18.55 2.92 -5.74
C LEU A 190 -19.29 2.27 -4.55
N HIS A 191 -18.79 1.18 -3.97
CA HIS A 191 -19.40 0.54 -2.81
C HIS A 191 -18.56 0.62 -1.53
N VAL A 192 -17.30 1.05 -1.64
CA VAL A 192 -16.43 1.28 -0.50
C VAL A 192 -16.40 2.78 -0.28
N GLY A 193 -17.28 3.25 0.61
CA GLY A 193 -17.45 4.68 0.88
C GLY A 193 -16.09 5.39 0.93
N VAL A 194 -16.00 6.48 0.16
CA VAL A 194 -14.81 7.32 -0.12
C VAL A 194 -13.86 7.48 1.08
N ALA A 195 -14.39 7.44 2.30
CA ALA A 195 -13.68 7.48 3.58
C ALA A 195 -12.55 6.45 3.81
N ARG A 196 -12.29 5.49 2.90
CA ARG A 196 -11.21 4.50 3.03
C ARG A 196 -10.05 4.65 2.03
N ALA A 197 -10.14 5.56 1.07
CA ALA A 197 -8.98 5.92 0.24
C ALA A 197 -7.99 6.79 1.02
N VAL A 198 -6.72 6.69 0.64
CA VAL A 198 -5.68 7.65 1.03
C VAL A 198 -6.06 9.02 0.44
N GLY A 199 -5.98 10.07 1.27
CA GLY A 199 -6.32 11.44 0.91
C GLY A 199 -7.80 11.81 1.11
N ALA A 200 -8.68 10.85 1.39
CA ALA A 200 -10.13 11.10 1.51
C ALA A 200 -10.56 11.80 2.81
N ALA A 201 -9.77 11.68 3.87
CA ALA A 201 -10.06 12.27 5.17
C ALA A 201 -8.78 12.73 5.87
N GLY A 202 -8.90 13.74 6.74
CA GLY A 202 -7.77 14.29 7.51
C GLY A 202 -7.19 13.32 8.55
N THR A 203 -7.80 12.16 8.72
CA THR A 203 -7.23 11.03 9.44
C THR A 203 -7.58 9.79 8.63
N LEU A 204 -6.57 9.03 8.21
CA LEU A 204 -6.80 7.75 7.57
C LEU A 204 -7.50 6.83 8.57
N GLY A 205 -8.58 6.18 8.14
CA GLY A 205 -9.19 5.12 8.95
C GLY A 205 -8.17 4.02 9.25
N GLU A 206 -8.47 3.19 10.25
CA GLU A 206 -7.62 2.03 10.54
C GLU A 206 -7.47 1.16 9.28
N MET A 207 -6.24 1.03 8.79
CA MET A 207 -5.93 0.14 7.68
C MET A 207 -6.29 -1.28 8.09
N VAL A 208 -6.85 -2.05 7.16
CA VAL A 208 -7.02 -3.49 7.39
C VAL A 208 -5.63 -4.08 7.56
N ARG A 209 -5.37 -4.79 8.66
CA ARG A 209 -4.10 -5.48 8.91
C ARG A 209 -4.34 -6.96 9.19
N ARG A 210 -3.51 -7.83 8.60
CA ARG A 210 -3.46 -9.26 8.94
C ARG A 210 -2.04 -9.78 8.86
N ASP A 211 -1.76 -10.75 9.70
CA ASP A 211 -0.55 -11.55 9.62
C ASP A 211 -0.94 -12.97 9.23
N ILE A 212 -0.22 -13.54 8.27
CA ILE A 212 -0.35 -14.95 7.93
C ILE A 212 1.02 -15.62 7.87
N ASN A 213 1.04 -16.89 8.26
CA ASN A 213 2.18 -17.75 7.97
C ASN A 213 2.06 -18.22 6.52
N ILE A 214 3.19 -18.22 5.82
CA ILE A 214 3.26 -18.70 4.45
C ILE A 214 3.93 -20.06 4.45
N GLU A 215 3.22 -21.03 3.88
CA GLU A 215 3.73 -22.37 3.65
C GLU A 215 4.27 -22.48 2.21
N PRO A 216 5.28 -23.34 1.97
CA PRO A 216 5.72 -23.69 0.63
C PRO A 216 4.56 -24.07 -0.31
N GLY A 217 4.60 -23.59 -1.55
CA GLY A 217 3.55 -23.76 -2.55
C GLY A 217 2.38 -22.76 -2.45
N ALA A 218 2.35 -21.91 -1.43
CA ALA A 218 1.39 -20.81 -1.35
C ALA A 218 1.66 -19.76 -2.44
N ARG A 219 0.61 -19.01 -2.81
CA ARG A 219 0.68 -17.93 -3.80
C ARG A 219 -0.07 -16.72 -3.28
N ILE A 220 0.42 -15.54 -3.61
CA ILE A 220 -0.18 -14.27 -3.22
C ILE A 220 -0.47 -13.47 -4.48
N VAL A 221 -1.64 -12.83 -4.51
CA VAL A 221 -2.05 -11.93 -5.58
C VAL A 221 -2.46 -10.61 -4.95
N LEU A 222 -1.78 -9.53 -5.33
CA LEU A 222 -2.25 -8.16 -5.11
C LEU A 222 -2.82 -7.70 -6.45
N ALA A 223 -4.01 -7.10 -6.46
CA ALA A 223 -4.60 -6.60 -7.70
C ALA A 223 -5.43 -5.33 -7.47
N THR A 224 -5.58 -4.52 -8.52
CA THR A 224 -6.53 -3.39 -8.58
C THR A 224 -7.90 -3.84 -9.06
N ASP A 225 -8.89 -2.96 -8.99
CA ASP A 225 -10.26 -3.34 -9.35
C ASP A 225 -10.43 -3.61 -10.85
N GLY A 226 -9.64 -3.02 -11.74
CA GLY A 226 -9.70 -3.34 -13.18
C GLY A 226 -9.34 -4.79 -13.53
N VAL A 227 -8.62 -5.51 -12.66
CA VAL A 227 -8.51 -6.98 -12.75
C VAL A 227 -9.78 -7.64 -12.21
N THR A 228 -10.19 -7.26 -11.00
CA THR A 228 -11.14 -8.04 -10.21
C THR A 228 -12.62 -7.74 -10.43
N ASP A 229 -12.92 -6.63 -11.11
CA ASP A 229 -14.25 -6.31 -11.67
C ASP A 229 -14.49 -7.07 -12.98
N ASN A 230 -13.42 -7.52 -13.63
CA ASN A 230 -13.50 -8.31 -14.86
C ASN A 230 -13.26 -9.80 -14.63
N MET A 231 -12.76 -10.22 -13.47
CA MET A 231 -12.44 -11.60 -13.11
C MET A 231 -12.72 -11.84 -11.63
N ASP A 232 -13.55 -12.82 -11.30
CA ASP A 232 -13.89 -13.07 -9.88
C ASP A 232 -12.71 -13.70 -9.13
N ALA A 233 -12.71 -13.60 -7.80
CA ALA A 233 -11.59 -14.09 -6.98
C ALA A 233 -11.36 -15.61 -7.09
N ALA A 234 -12.40 -16.40 -7.38
CA ALA A 234 -12.25 -17.85 -7.51
C ALA A 234 -11.62 -18.21 -8.86
N GLU A 235 -12.02 -17.52 -9.92
CA GLU A 235 -11.39 -17.61 -11.24
C GLU A 235 -9.92 -17.18 -11.18
N LEU A 236 -9.64 -16.02 -10.59
CA LEU A 236 -8.28 -15.51 -10.41
C LEU A 236 -7.41 -16.49 -9.61
N ALA A 237 -7.94 -17.03 -8.52
CA ALA A 237 -7.25 -18.04 -7.73
C ALA A 237 -6.97 -19.33 -8.52
N GLU A 238 -7.88 -19.76 -9.38
CA GLU A 238 -7.70 -20.98 -10.20
C GLU A 238 -6.65 -20.78 -11.30
N ILE A 239 -6.65 -19.63 -11.98
CA ILE A 239 -5.59 -19.27 -12.94
C ILE A 239 -4.24 -19.28 -12.23
N VAL A 240 -4.17 -18.59 -11.09
CA VAL A 240 -2.94 -18.47 -10.32
C VAL A 240 -2.49 -19.81 -9.77
N ARG A 241 -3.39 -20.71 -9.35
CA ARG A 241 -3.08 -22.07 -8.86
C ARG A 241 -2.65 -23.03 -9.95
N SER A 242 -3.21 -22.91 -11.14
CA SER A 242 -2.92 -23.82 -12.26
C SER A 242 -1.66 -23.45 -13.05
N ALA A 243 -1.20 -22.20 -12.94
CA ALA A 243 0.03 -21.75 -13.58
C ALA A 243 1.28 -22.39 -12.96
N ALA A 244 2.28 -22.66 -13.79
CA ALA A 244 3.58 -23.19 -13.35
C ALA A 244 4.51 -22.09 -12.85
N THR A 245 4.39 -20.86 -13.37
CA THR A 245 5.20 -19.71 -12.95
C THR A 245 4.34 -18.45 -12.76
N PRO A 246 4.83 -17.45 -12.01
CA PRO A 246 4.16 -16.15 -11.90
C PRO A 246 3.92 -15.48 -13.26
N GLU A 247 4.85 -15.60 -14.21
CA GLU A 247 4.75 -15.01 -15.55
C GLU A 247 3.60 -15.64 -16.35
N GLU A 248 3.47 -16.97 -16.29
CA GLU A 248 2.36 -17.69 -16.90
C GLU A 248 1.03 -17.22 -16.28
N ALA A 249 0.97 -17.06 -14.96
CA ALA A 249 -0.22 -16.58 -14.27
C ALA A 249 -0.61 -15.17 -14.75
N THR A 250 0.32 -14.21 -14.74
CA THR A 250 0.06 -12.84 -15.22
C THR A 250 -0.32 -12.80 -16.70
N GLY A 251 0.32 -13.62 -17.54
CA GLY A 251 0.01 -13.70 -18.96
C GLY A 251 -1.40 -14.23 -19.22
N ARG A 252 -1.82 -15.27 -18.48
CA ARG A 252 -3.18 -15.82 -18.58
C ARG A 252 -4.24 -14.86 -18.08
N ILE A 253 -3.96 -14.11 -17.00
CA ILE A 253 -4.87 -13.06 -16.51
C ILE A 253 -5.09 -12.01 -17.61
N GLU A 254 -3.99 -11.53 -18.21
CA GLU A 254 -4.06 -10.51 -19.27
C GLU A 254 -4.79 -11.02 -20.50
N GLU A 255 -4.49 -12.23 -20.97
CA GLU A 255 -5.14 -12.82 -22.14
C GLU A 255 -6.66 -12.94 -21.96
N ILE A 256 -7.11 -13.39 -20.78
CA ILE A 256 -8.54 -13.54 -20.48
C ILE A 256 -9.23 -12.17 -20.46
N ILE A 257 -8.64 -11.17 -19.79
CA ILE A 257 -9.24 -9.83 -19.72
C ILE A 257 -9.25 -9.16 -21.10
N ALA A 258 -8.17 -9.28 -21.87
CA ALA A 258 -8.10 -8.76 -23.24
C ALA A 258 -9.15 -9.44 -24.15
N GLY A 259 -9.38 -10.74 -24.01
CA GLY A 259 -10.46 -11.45 -24.71
C GLY A 259 -11.85 -10.91 -24.35
N ARG A 260 -12.10 -10.68 -23.05
CA ARG A 260 -13.36 -10.10 -22.54
C ARG A 260 -13.59 -8.67 -23.02
N LEU A 261 -12.53 -7.88 -23.16
CA LEU A 261 -12.60 -6.55 -23.73
C LEU A 261 -13.12 -6.59 -25.18
N VAL A 262 -12.62 -7.51 -26.00
CA VAL A 262 -13.07 -7.71 -27.39
C VAL A 262 -14.55 -8.13 -27.44
N GLU A 263 -14.96 -9.03 -26.55
CA GLU A 263 -16.35 -9.49 -26.44
C GLU A 263 -17.30 -8.44 -25.83
N GLY A 264 -16.73 -7.47 -25.09
CA GLY A 264 -17.47 -6.46 -24.33
C GLY A 264 -18.26 -7.04 -23.15
N ARG A 265 -17.91 -8.24 -22.67
CA ARG A 265 -18.68 -8.98 -21.66
C ARG A 265 -17.82 -9.67 -20.62
N VAL A 266 -18.41 -9.89 -19.45
CA VAL A 266 -17.84 -10.62 -18.31
C VAL A 266 -18.83 -11.69 -17.83
N PRO A 267 -18.41 -12.67 -17.01
CA PRO A 267 -19.34 -13.65 -16.42
C PRO A 267 -20.56 -12.99 -15.77
N GLU A 268 -21.72 -13.64 -15.82
CA GLU A 268 -22.98 -13.09 -15.28
C GLU A 268 -22.87 -12.69 -13.81
N LYS A 269 -22.06 -13.43 -13.05
CA LYS A 269 -21.79 -13.15 -11.63
C LYS A 269 -21.16 -11.77 -11.36
N LEU A 270 -20.52 -11.17 -12.37
CA LEU A 270 -19.88 -9.84 -12.30
C LEU A 270 -20.73 -8.73 -12.96
N GLY A 271 -21.93 -9.05 -13.46
CA GLY A 271 -22.84 -8.05 -14.04
C GLY A 271 -22.79 -7.92 -15.57
N VAL A 272 -22.25 -8.93 -16.28
CA VAL A 272 -22.33 -9.14 -17.73
C VAL A 272 -21.57 -8.14 -18.60
N ARG A 273 -21.41 -6.88 -18.19
CA ARG A 273 -20.69 -5.85 -18.96
C ARG A 273 -19.24 -5.73 -18.51
N PHE A 274 -18.34 -5.68 -19.49
CA PHE A 274 -16.94 -5.37 -19.25
C PHE A 274 -16.75 -4.02 -18.55
N ARG A 275 -15.81 -3.96 -17.61
CA ARG A 275 -15.40 -2.73 -16.92
C ARG A 275 -14.06 -2.29 -17.47
N TYR A 276 -14.08 -1.17 -18.18
CA TYR A 276 -12.87 -0.61 -18.77
C TYR A 276 -12.17 0.24 -17.71
N ASP A 277 -11.01 -0.23 -17.25
CA ASP A 277 -10.21 0.39 -16.20
C ASP A 277 -8.74 -0.01 -16.34
N ASP A 278 -7.86 0.63 -15.56
CA ASP A 278 -6.45 0.25 -15.46
C ASP A 278 -6.30 -1.11 -14.77
N ARG A 279 -5.28 -1.86 -15.16
CA ARG A 279 -5.15 -3.28 -14.78
C ARG A 279 -3.78 -3.51 -14.18
N THR A 280 -3.75 -3.65 -12.86
CA THR A 280 -2.50 -3.84 -12.14
C THR A 280 -2.57 -5.05 -11.21
N ALA A 281 -1.55 -5.90 -11.27
CA ALA A 281 -1.39 -7.02 -10.35
C ALA A 281 0.07 -7.37 -10.08
N ILE A 282 0.32 -7.87 -8.87
CA ILE A 282 1.56 -8.56 -8.50
C ILE A 282 1.17 -9.99 -8.13
N VAL A 283 1.75 -10.98 -8.80
CA VAL A 283 1.56 -12.40 -8.52
C VAL A 283 2.88 -12.97 -8.00
N ARG A 284 2.85 -13.54 -6.79
CA ARG A 284 4.04 -14.12 -6.13
C ARG A 284 3.81 -15.56 -5.75
N PHE A 285 4.77 -16.42 -6.07
CA PHE A 285 4.78 -17.85 -5.74
C PHE A 285 5.86 -18.11 -4.69
N PHE A 286 5.53 -18.95 -3.70
CA PHE A 286 6.44 -19.37 -2.65
C PHE A 286 6.83 -20.84 -2.87
N ASP A 287 8.13 -21.15 -2.82
CA ASP A 287 8.70 -22.46 -3.13
C ASP A 287 8.78 -23.41 -1.92
#